data_AF-A0A6V8MN66-F1
#
_entry.id   AF-A0A6V8MN66-F1
#
_cell.length_a   1.000
_cell.length_b   1.000
_cell.length_c   1.000
_cell.angle_alpha   90.00
_cell.angle_beta   90.00
_cell.angle_gamma   90.00
#
_symmetry.space_group_name_H-M   'P 1'
#
loop_
_entity.id
_entity.type
_entity.pdbx_description
1 polymer ?
#
loop_
_entity_poly.entity_id
_entity_poly.type
_entity_poly.pdbx_seq_one_letter_code
_entity_poly.pdbx_strand_id
1 'polypeptide(L)'
;MKLTTMRLEYGLHAHMQITDLEILRRRGFLQLTADDDALLNRCREFIGAELDQIVTDYLAAQAGFEEMAAFLRDEGVLRRLRSAERRYVLGLFCGHTGHSYVTDRLRIGLVHRRVGIAPQLYLAAVKTLKDIINRVFERHIADHERLHRTALALEKLIYFDITLVFDSYLRSLLSEIDQARSSAESYALSLELQVAERTEQLEEKVVQLERALAAVKRLEGVIPICGVCKKIRNDKESWQQLEQYISEHSQALFSHGLCPECYQRQMRALEGLPGDEEDKTS
;
A
#
# COMPACT_ATOMS: atom_id res chain seq x y z
N MET A 1 10.00 9.93 -14.71
CA MET A 1 9.73 8.49 -14.53
C MET A 1 10.91 7.55 -14.81
N LYS A 2 11.82 7.82 -15.76
CA LYS A 2 12.98 6.93 -16.05
C LYS A 2 14.13 6.97 -15.01
N LEU A 3 14.28 8.07 -14.27
CA LEU A 3 15.38 8.25 -13.29
C LEU A 3 15.14 7.50 -11.97
N THR A 4 13.89 7.24 -11.60
CA THR A 4 13.53 6.49 -10.39
C THR A 4 13.75 4.99 -10.56
N THR A 5 13.60 4.47 -11.79
CA THR A 5 13.83 3.06 -12.15
C THR A 5 15.33 2.70 -12.08
N MET A 6 16.23 3.62 -12.47
CA MET A 6 17.68 3.40 -12.39
C MET A 6 18.24 3.35 -10.96
N ARG A 7 17.62 4.05 -9.99
CA ARG A 7 18.08 4.00 -8.58
C ARG A 7 17.73 2.68 -7.88
N LEU A 8 16.66 2.01 -8.29
CA LEU A 8 16.29 0.68 -7.78
C LEU A 8 17.22 -0.43 -8.29
N GLU A 9 17.75 -0.30 -9.51
CA GLU A 9 18.68 -1.28 -10.09
C GLU A 9 20.00 -1.37 -9.30
N TYR A 10 20.53 -0.26 -8.79
CA TYR A 10 21.77 -0.27 -7.99
C TYR A 10 21.58 -0.85 -6.58
N GLY A 11 20.42 -0.67 -5.95
CA GLY A 11 20.13 -1.20 -4.62
C GLY A 11 19.95 -2.72 -4.58
N LEU A 12 19.29 -3.31 -5.59
CA LEU A 12 19.12 -4.76 -5.70
C LEU A 12 20.42 -5.50 -6.05
N HIS A 13 21.30 -4.87 -6.85
CA HIS A 13 22.58 -5.47 -7.21
C HIS A 13 23.60 -5.49 -6.05
N ALA A 14 23.54 -4.55 -5.12
CA ALA A 14 24.45 -4.50 -3.97
C ALA A 14 24.25 -5.66 -2.97
N HIS A 15 23.06 -6.27 -2.91
CA HIS A 15 22.72 -7.34 -1.95
C HIS A 15 22.77 -8.76 -2.55
N MET A 16 23.19 -8.93 -3.80
CA MET A 16 23.24 -10.24 -4.48
C MET A 16 24.61 -10.93 -4.48
N GLN A 17 25.51 -10.54 -3.58
CA GLN A 17 26.82 -11.20 -3.52
C GLN A 17 26.72 -12.49 -2.71
N ILE A 18 26.48 -13.61 -3.42
CA ILE A 18 26.75 -14.94 -2.88
C ILE A 18 28.27 -15.10 -2.85
N THR A 19 28.83 -15.26 -1.64
CA THR A 19 30.26 -15.42 -1.42
C THR A 19 30.74 -16.79 -1.89
N ASP A 20 32.02 -16.93 -2.20
CA ASP A 20 32.59 -18.23 -2.62
C ASP A 20 32.37 -19.33 -1.57
N LEU A 21 32.43 -18.98 -0.28
CA LEU A 21 32.12 -19.90 0.81
C LEU A 21 30.66 -20.39 0.75
N GLU A 22 29.72 -19.51 0.47
CA GLU A 22 28.31 -19.87 0.33
C GLU A 22 28.05 -20.69 -0.93
N ILE A 23 28.76 -20.40 -2.03
CA ILE A 23 28.74 -21.24 -3.25
C ILE A 23 29.18 -22.67 -2.89
N LEU A 24 30.33 -22.81 -2.23
CA LEU A 24 30.86 -24.11 -1.81
C LEU A 24 29.90 -24.84 -0.88
N ARG A 25 29.28 -24.13 0.07
CA ARG A 25 28.30 -24.70 1.00
C ARG A 25 27.07 -25.24 0.27
N ARG A 26 26.51 -24.46 -0.66
CA ARG A 26 25.34 -24.86 -1.46
C ARG A 26 25.64 -26.06 -2.35
N ARG A 27 26.82 -26.10 -2.97
CA ARG A 27 27.30 -27.27 -3.68
C ARG A 27 27.37 -28.50 -2.77
N GLY A 28 27.82 -28.31 -1.53
CA GLY A 28 27.84 -29.36 -0.50
C GLY A 28 26.47 -29.97 -0.22
N PHE A 29 25.41 -29.15 -0.11
CA PHE A 29 24.04 -29.66 0.10
C PHE A 29 23.55 -30.58 -1.03
N LEU A 30 24.04 -30.37 -2.25
CA LEU A 30 23.66 -31.13 -3.44
C LEU A 30 24.69 -32.20 -3.84
N GLN A 31 25.75 -32.36 -3.05
CA GLN A 31 26.88 -33.24 -3.37
C GLN A 31 27.44 -32.98 -4.78
N LEU A 32 27.50 -31.70 -5.18
CA LEU A 32 28.06 -31.27 -6.46
C LEU A 32 29.57 -31.06 -6.33
N THR A 33 30.32 -32.02 -6.85
CA THR A 33 31.77 -32.16 -6.68
C THR A 33 32.55 -31.68 -7.92
N ALA A 34 33.87 -31.58 -7.80
CA ALA A 34 34.73 -31.26 -8.96
C ALA A 34 34.70 -32.36 -10.03
N ASP A 35 34.42 -33.61 -9.65
CA ASP A 35 34.25 -34.73 -10.60
C ASP A 35 32.99 -34.54 -11.47
N ASP A 36 31.91 -34.02 -10.88
CA ASP A 36 30.70 -33.66 -11.61
C ASP A 36 31.00 -32.56 -12.64
N ASP A 37 31.74 -31.52 -12.25
CA ASP A 37 32.16 -30.44 -13.16
C ASP A 37 33.01 -31.00 -14.33
N ALA A 38 33.93 -31.92 -14.04
CA ALA A 38 34.78 -32.55 -15.05
C ALA A 38 33.97 -33.45 -16.01
N LEU A 39 32.97 -34.18 -15.50
CA LEU A 39 32.05 -34.98 -16.32
C LEU A 39 31.28 -34.10 -17.31
N LEU A 40 30.74 -32.98 -16.82
CA LEU A 40 30.01 -32.04 -17.66
C LEU A 40 30.94 -31.34 -18.66
N ASN A 41 32.11 -30.89 -18.25
CA ASN A 41 33.05 -30.22 -19.16
C ASN A 41 33.46 -31.11 -20.35
N ARG A 42 33.62 -32.43 -20.12
CA ARG A 42 33.90 -33.39 -21.21
C ARG A 42 32.77 -33.49 -22.24
N CYS A 43 31.56 -33.11 -21.87
CA CYS A 43 30.40 -33.11 -22.77
C CYS A 43 30.30 -31.84 -23.63
N ARG A 44 31.08 -30.81 -23.31
CA ARG A 44 30.97 -29.47 -23.91
C ARG A 44 31.05 -29.48 -25.43
N GLU A 45 31.96 -30.25 -26.00
CA GLU A 45 32.21 -30.28 -27.44
C GLU A 45 31.00 -30.82 -28.21
N PHE A 46 30.51 -32.01 -27.84
CA PHE A 46 29.37 -32.61 -28.52
C PHE A 46 28.05 -31.90 -28.20
N ILE A 47 27.89 -31.33 -27.00
CA ILE A 47 26.74 -30.47 -26.69
C ILE A 47 26.78 -29.21 -27.56
N GLY A 48 27.97 -28.64 -27.79
CA GLY A 48 28.16 -27.51 -28.69
C GLY A 48 27.74 -27.83 -30.13
N ALA A 49 28.03 -29.05 -30.60
CA ALA A 49 27.62 -29.52 -31.92
C ALA A 49 26.09 -29.71 -32.05
N GLU A 50 25.43 -30.17 -30.99
CA GLU A 50 23.98 -30.42 -30.94
C GLU A 50 23.17 -29.19 -30.49
N LEU A 51 23.84 -28.07 -30.16
CA LEU A 51 23.24 -26.92 -29.47
C LEU A 51 22.03 -26.32 -30.21
N ASP A 52 22.10 -26.21 -31.54
CA ASP A 52 21.01 -25.67 -32.34
C ASP A 52 19.77 -26.57 -32.30
N GLN A 53 19.95 -27.89 -32.29
CA GLN A 53 18.86 -28.84 -32.18
C GLN A 53 18.25 -28.81 -30.78
N ILE A 54 19.09 -28.82 -29.72
CA ILE A 54 18.65 -28.74 -28.33
C ILE A 54 17.73 -27.52 -28.12
N VAL A 55 18.17 -26.34 -28.58
CA VAL A 55 17.41 -25.10 -28.41
C VAL A 55 16.15 -25.09 -29.27
N THR A 56 16.19 -25.68 -30.46
CA THR A 56 15.00 -25.81 -31.32
C THR A 56 13.94 -26.69 -30.67
N ASP A 57 14.32 -27.86 -30.17
CA ASP A 57 13.43 -28.79 -29.49
C ASP A 57 12.85 -28.18 -28.21
N TYR A 58 13.69 -27.45 -27.46
CA TYR A 58 13.26 -26.75 -26.26
C TYR A 58 12.20 -25.69 -26.57
N LEU A 59 12.45 -24.81 -27.55
CA LEU A 59 11.50 -23.76 -27.93
C LEU A 59 10.20 -24.34 -28.48
N ALA A 60 10.28 -25.42 -29.26
CA ALA A 60 9.10 -26.13 -29.75
C ALA A 60 8.26 -26.70 -28.60
N ALA A 61 8.91 -27.30 -27.59
CA ALA A 61 8.22 -27.77 -26.39
C ALA A 61 7.61 -26.62 -25.58
N GLN A 62 8.29 -25.48 -25.47
CA GLN A 62 7.76 -24.32 -24.75
C GLN A 62 6.55 -23.68 -25.44
N ALA A 63 6.45 -23.77 -26.77
CA ALA A 63 5.30 -23.28 -27.52
C ALA A 63 3.98 -24.02 -27.20
N GLY A 64 4.06 -25.20 -26.55
CA GLY A 64 2.89 -25.95 -26.08
C GLY A 64 2.25 -25.38 -24.81
N PHE A 65 2.91 -24.49 -24.08
CA PHE A 65 2.32 -23.82 -22.90
C PHE A 65 1.63 -22.53 -23.33
N GLU A 66 0.34 -22.39 -23.01
CA GLU A 66 -0.48 -21.25 -23.42
C GLU A 66 0.11 -19.91 -22.96
N GLU A 67 0.60 -19.88 -21.73
CA GLU A 67 1.23 -18.71 -21.10
C GLU A 67 2.54 -18.31 -21.80
N MET A 68 3.25 -19.27 -22.41
CA MET A 68 4.50 -19.03 -23.13
C MET A 68 4.28 -18.69 -24.60
N ALA A 69 3.23 -19.25 -25.22
CA ALA A 69 2.92 -19.06 -26.63
C ALA A 69 2.76 -17.57 -26.99
N ALA A 70 2.22 -16.74 -26.09
CA ALA A 70 2.08 -15.32 -26.31
C ALA A 70 3.42 -14.58 -26.49
N PHE A 71 4.43 -14.93 -25.69
CA PHE A 71 5.76 -14.34 -25.76
C PHE A 71 6.56 -14.78 -26.99
N LEU A 72 6.30 -16.01 -27.46
CA LEU A 72 7.04 -16.62 -28.57
C LEU A 72 6.57 -16.15 -29.97
N ARG A 73 5.46 -15.42 -30.06
CA ARG A 73 4.95 -14.85 -31.32
C ARG A 73 5.76 -13.66 -31.84
N ASP A 74 6.48 -12.95 -30.97
CA ASP A 74 7.33 -11.83 -31.37
C ASP A 74 8.71 -12.35 -31.84
N GLU A 75 9.02 -12.17 -33.12
CA GLU A 75 10.27 -12.66 -33.73
C GLU A 75 11.53 -12.06 -33.10
N GLY A 76 11.47 -10.81 -32.64
CA GLY A 76 12.57 -10.13 -31.96
C GLY A 76 12.81 -10.72 -30.58
N VAL A 77 11.74 -11.01 -29.83
CA VAL A 77 11.80 -11.72 -28.54
C VAL A 77 12.32 -13.14 -28.74
N LEU A 78 11.80 -13.87 -29.72
CA LEU A 78 12.21 -15.24 -30.02
C LEU A 78 13.71 -15.33 -30.35
N ARG A 79 14.24 -14.39 -31.15
CA ARG A 79 15.67 -14.34 -31.47
C ARG A 79 16.54 -14.11 -30.23
N ARG A 80 16.13 -13.19 -29.35
CA ARG A 80 16.83 -12.92 -28.09
C ARG A 80 16.77 -14.12 -27.15
N LEU A 81 15.60 -14.74 -27.04
CA LEU A 81 15.38 -15.94 -26.22
C LEU A 81 16.27 -17.09 -26.71
N ARG A 82 16.29 -17.36 -28.01
CA ARG A 82 17.18 -18.37 -28.61
C ARG A 82 18.64 -18.11 -28.26
N SER A 83 19.11 -16.87 -28.39
CA SER A 83 20.49 -16.52 -28.04
C SER A 83 20.78 -16.66 -26.54
N ALA A 84 19.81 -16.35 -25.68
CA ALA A 84 19.94 -16.51 -24.24
C ALA A 84 19.99 -17.99 -23.85
N GLU A 85 19.10 -18.81 -24.43
CA GLU A 85 19.03 -20.25 -24.18
C GLU A 85 20.32 -20.96 -24.62
N ARG A 86 20.85 -20.62 -25.80
CA ARG A 86 22.16 -21.12 -26.27
C ARG A 86 23.27 -20.86 -25.25
N ARG A 87 23.30 -19.66 -24.68
CA ARG A 87 24.29 -19.27 -23.67
C ARG A 87 24.07 -20.00 -22.35
N TYR A 88 22.81 -20.18 -21.95
CA TYR A 88 22.46 -20.93 -20.74
C TYR A 88 22.96 -22.38 -20.84
N VAL A 89 22.60 -23.08 -21.92
CA VAL A 89 22.97 -24.47 -22.19
C VAL A 89 24.48 -24.63 -22.23
N LEU A 90 25.21 -23.84 -23.02
CA LEU A 90 26.68 -23.89 -23.05
C LEU A 90 27.33 -23.56 -21.70
N GLY A 91 26.66 -22.76 -20.89
CA GLY A 91 27.09 -22.44 -19.52
C GLY A 91 27.06 -23.66 -18.61
N LEU A 92 26.10 -24.57 -18.76
CA LEU A 92 26.02 -25.81 -17.94
C LEU A 92 27.27 -26.70 -18.11
N PHE A 93 27.96 -26.57 -19.23
CA PHE A 93 29.12 -27.37 -19.60
C PHE A 93 30.42 -26.54 -19.60
N CYS A 94 30.51 -25.48 -18.79
CA CYS A 94 31.74 -24.68 -18.67
C CYS A 94 32.79 -25.29 -17.73
N GLY A 95 32.41 -26.28 -16.92
CA GLY A 95 33.33 -27.00 -16.02
C GLY A 95 33.67 -26.28 -14.71
N HIS A 96 32.99 -25.19 -14.36
CA HIS A 96 33.11 -24.58 -13.03
C HIS A 96 31.90 -23.70 -12.70
N THR A 97 31.45 -23.68 -11.44
CA THR A 97 30.32 -22.85 -10.97
C THR A 97 30.79 -21.70 -10.06
N GLY A 98 31.75 -20.91 -10.54
CA GLY A 98 32.32 -19.77 -9.79
C GLY A 98 31.39 -18.55 -9.75
N HIS A 99 31.90 -17.43 -9.21
CA HIS A 99 31.12 -16.20 -9.03
C HIS A 99 30.44 -15.67 -10.31
N SER A 100 31.11 -15.72 -11.46
CA SER A 100 30.55 -15.28 -12.74
C SER A 100 29.35 -16.14 -13.16
N TYR A 101 29.47 -17.46 -13.05
CA TYR A 101 28.39 -18.42 -13.30
C TYR A 101 27.18 -18.11 -12.42
N VAL A 102 27.40 -17.98 -11.11
CA VAL A 102 26.34 -17.71 -10.12
C VAL A 102 25.64 -16.37 -10.40
N THR A 103 26.41 -15.34 -10.72
CA THR A 103 25.86 -14.01 -11.06
C THR A 103 24.94 -14.08 -12.28
N ASP A 104 25.33 -14.84 -13.30
CA ASP A 104 24.49 -15.03 -14.49
C ASP A 104 23.19 -15.79 -14.15
N ARG A 105 23.25 -16.80 -13.27
CA ARG A 105 22.05 -17.56 -12.82
C ARG A 105 21.10 -16.72 -11.97
N LEU A 106 21.62 -15.89 -11.07
CA LEU A 106 20.80 -14.92 -10.33
C LEU A 106 20.11 -13.93 -11.27
N ARG A 107 20.83 -13.43 -12.28
CA ARG A 107 20.25 -12.52 -13.28
C ARG A 107 19.13 -13.21 -14.07
N ILE A 108 19.28 -14.48 -14.42
CA ILE A 108 18.21 -15.28 -15.06
C ILE A 108 16.97 -15.26 -14.17
N GLY A 109 17.10 -15.55 -12.87
CA GLY A 109 15.96 -15.54 -11.96
C GLY A 109 15.28 -14.18 -11.85
N LEU A 110 16.05 -13.10 -11.76
CA LEU A 110 15.50 -11.74 -11.75
C LEU A 110 14.74 -11.39 -13.04
N VAL A 111 15.27 -11.79 -14.20
CA VAL A 111 14.59 -11.55 -15.49
C VAL A 111 13.27 -12.29 -15.54
N HIS A 112 13.24 -13.58 -15.15
CA HIS A 112 12.02 -14.39 -15.17
C HIS A 112 10.96 -13.87 -14.18
N ARG A 113 11.38 -13.45 -12.98
CA ARG A 113 10.51 -12.79 -12.01
C ARG A 113 9.92 -11.50 -12.57
N ARG A 114 10.75 -10.67 -13.21
CA ARG A 114 10.33 -9.37 -13.79
C ARG A 114 9.32 -9.52 -14.91
N VAL A 115 9.46 -10.54 -15.76
CA VAL A 115 8.50 -10.80 -16.85
C VAL A 115 7.27 -11.59 -16.40
N GLY A 116 7.18 -11.92 -15.10
CA GLY A 116 6.01 -12.58 -14.52
C GLY A 116 5.94 -14.08 -14.77
N ILE A 117 7.05 -14.74 -15.13
CA ILE A 117 7.06 -16.20 -15.27
C ILE A 117 6.91 -16.83 -13.89
N ALA A 118 5.87 -17.65 -13.74
CA ALA A 118 5.62 -18.38 -12.50
C ALA A 118 6.73 -19.42 -12.25
N PRO A 119 7.16 -19.65 -10.99
CA PRO A 119 8.20 -20.65 -10.68
C PRO A 119 7.87 -22.06 -11.18
N GLN A 120 6.58 -22.43 -11.23
CA GLN A 120 6.13 -23.73 -11.73
C GLN A 120 6.41 -23.90 -13.22
N LEU A 121 6.18 -22.84 -14.03
CA LEU A 121 6.50 -22.85 -15.46
C LEU A 121 8.01 -22.92 -15.69
N TYR A 122 8.79 -22.19 -14.89
CA TYR A 122 10.25 -22.26 -14.93
C TYR A 122 10.76 -23.68 -14.64
N LEU A 123 10.25 -24.32 -13.58
CA LEU A 123 10.63 -25.70 -13.24
C LEU A 123 10.25 -26.70 -14.35
N ALA A 124 9.06 -26.55 -14.93
CA ALA A 124 8.63 -27.38 -16.06
C ALA A 124 9.54 -27.21 -17.28
N ALA A 125 9.96 -25.98 -17.58
CA ALA A 125 10.87 -25.66 -18.67
C ALA A 125 12.25 -26.27 -18.43
N VAL A 126 12.83 -26.10 -17.23
CA VAL A 126 14.14 -26.67 -16.88
C VAL A 126 14.11 -28.20 -16.88
N LYS A 127 13.03 -28.84 -16.40
CA LYS A 127 12.82 -30.29 -16.54
C LYS A 127 12.84 -30.70 -18.01
N THR A 128 12.12 -29.97 -18.87
CA THR A 128 12.04 -30.27 -20.30
C THR A 128 13.42 -30.19 -20.96
N LEU A 129 14.20 -29.16 -20.61
CA LEU A 129 15.56 -29.01 -21.10
C LEU A 129 16.47 -30.15 -20.61
N LYS A 130 16.36 -30.56 -19.34
CA LYS A 130 17.09 -31.72 -18.80
C LYS A 130 16.83 -32.98 -19.63
N ASP A 131 15.57 -33.26 -19.94
CA ASP A 131 15.19 -34.45 -20.71
C ASP A 131 15.68 -34.40 -22.16
N ILE A 132 15.77 -33.22 -22.77
CA ILE A 132 16.37 -33.04 -24.10
C ILE A 132 17.87 -33.32 -24.04
N ILE A 133 18.57 -32.75 -23.05
CA ILE A 133 20.01 -32.95 -22.88
C ILE A 133 20.34 -34.42 -22.56
N ASN A 134 19.56 -35.09 -21.71
CA ASN A 134 19.76 -36.50 -21.40
C ASN A 134 19.64 -37.39 -22.65
N ARG A 135 18.72 -37.08 -23.56
CA ARG A 135 18.65 -37.76 -24.87
C ARG A 135 19.89 -37.54 -25.73
N VAL A 136 20.56 -36.40 -25.61
CA VAL A 136 21.86 -36.17 -26.28
C VAL A 136 22.95 -37.02 -25.63
N PHE A 137 22.97 -37.12 -24.30
CA PHE A 137 23.91 -38.00 -23.60
C PHE A 137 23.74 -39.46 -24.02
N GLU A 138 22.51 -39.97 -24.11
CA GLU A 138 22.20 -41.34 -24.56
C GLU A 138 22.74 -41.62 -25.97
N ARG A 139 22.77 -40.63 -26.86
CA ARG A 139 23.30 -40.77 -28.22
C ARG A 139 24.83 -40.77 -28.29
N HIS A 140 25.53 -40.22 -27.30
CA HIS A 140 26.96 -39.94 -27.39
C HIS A 140 27.81 -40.63 -26.32
N ILE A 141 27.19 -41.13 -25.26
CA ILE A 141 27.86 -41.82 -24.16
C ILE A 141 27.45 -43.29 -24.17
N ALA A 142 28.27 -44.12 -24.82
CA ALA A 142 28.02 -45.56 -24.91
C ALA A 142 28.18 -46.31 -23.57
N ASP A 143 29.11 -45.85 -22.72
CA ASP A 143 29.32 -46.46 -21.40
C ASP A 143 28.20 -46.09 -20.42
N HIS A 144 27.43 -47.09 -19.98
CA HIS A 144 26.26 -46.92 -19.11
C HIS A 144 26.61 -46.31 -17.75
N GLU A 145 27.74 -46.67 -17.15
CA GLU A 145 28.14 -46.11 -15.85
C GLU A 145 28.46 -44.62 -16.00
N ARG A 146 29.26 -44.25 -17.00
CA ARG A 146 29.56 -42.85 -17.31
C ARG A 146 28.31 -42.07 -17.71
N LEU A 147 27.40 -42.65 -18.48
CA LEU A 147 26.12 -42.03 -18.85
C LEU A 147 25.31 -41.69 -17.59
N HIS A 148 25.14 -42.67 -16.70
CA HIS A 148 24.42 -42.48 -15.44
C HIS A 148 25.07 -41.38 -14.57
N ARG A 149 26.40 -41.42 -14.41
CA ARG A 149 27.13 -40.41 -13.63
C ARG A 149 27.04 -39.01 -14.25
N THR A 150 27.12 -38.89 -15.58
CA THR A 150 26.97 -37.60 -16.28
C THR A 150 25.55 -37.05 -16.16
N ALA A 151 24.52 -37.91 -16.28
CA ALA A 151 23.13 -37.50 -16.09
C ALA A 151 22.87 -37.02 -14.65
N LEU A 152 23.43 -37.72 -13.66
CA LEU A 152 23.35 -37.33 -12.24
C LEU A 152 24.09 -36.01 -11.98
N ALA A 153 25.27 -35.81 -12.58
CA ALA A 153 26.02 -34.54 -12.49
C ALA A 153 25.20 -33.36 -13.05
N LEU A 154 24.54 -33.55 -14.20
CA LEU A 154 23.65 -32.55 -14.79
C LEU A 154 22.47 -32.24 -13.86
N GLU A 155 21.85 -33.28 -13.29
CA GLU A 155 20.73 -33.11 -12.37
C GLU A 155 21.13 -32.29 -11.14
N LYS A 156 22.25 -32.62 -10.50
CA LYS A 156 22.78 -31.83 -9.36
C LYS A 156 23.03 -30.37 -9.75
N LEU A 157 23.63 -30.11 -10.91
CA LEU A 157 23.88 -28.76 -11.40
C LEU A 157 22.56 -28.00 -11.67
N ILE A 158 21.56 -28.66 -12.24
CA ILE A 158 20.24 -28.07 -12.46
C ILE A 158 19.57 -27.71 -11.14
N TYR A 159 19.62 -28.58 -10.13
CA TYR A 159 19.10 -28.25 -8.80
C TYR A 159 19.86 -27.08 -8.17
N PHE A 160 21.18 -27.00 -8.38
CA PHE A 160 21.97 -25.86 -7.94
C PHE A 160 21.50 -24.56 -8.61
N ASP A 161 21.33 -24.55 -9.94
CA ASP A 161 20.78 -23.41 -10.69
C ASP A 161 19.38 -23.01 -10.19
N ILE A 162 18.50 -23.99 -9.96
CA ILE A 162 17.16 -23.76 -9.42
C ILE A 162 17.25 -23.05 -8.07
N THR A 163 18.15 -23.46 -7.17
CA THR A 163 18.28 -22.79 -5.86
C THR A 163 18.68 -21.31 -5.99
N LEU A 164 19.52 -20.97 -6.97
CA LEU A 164 19.93 -19.58 -7.25
C LEU A 164 18.79 -18.76 -7.86
N VAL A 165 18.07 -19.35 -8.81
CA VAL A 165 16.94 -18.70 -9.44
C VAL A 165 15.84 -18.44 -8.42
N PHE A 166 15.48 -19.43 -7.60
CA PHE A 166 14.48 -19.28 -6.56
C PHE A 166 14.88 -18.26 -5.49
N ASP A 167 16.16 -18.18 -5.12
CA ASP A 167 16.66 -17.10 -4.26
C ASP A 167 16.32 -15.71 -4.83
N SER A 168 16.40 -15.54 -6.15
CA SER A 168 16.06 -14.27 -6.81
C SER A 168 14.56 -13.97 -6.73
N TYR A 169 13.71 -14.98 -6.86
CA TYR A 169 12.26 -14.84 -6.67
C TYR A 169 11.93 -14.47 -5.22
N LEU A 170 12.49 -15.20 -4.25
CA LEU A 170 12.25 -14.98 -2.82
C LEU A 170 12.69 -13.59 -2.38
N ARG A 171 13.87 -13.14 -2.80
CA ARG A 171 14.37 -11.80 -2.48
C ARG A 171 13.50 -10.70 -3.07
N SER A 172 13.00 -10.86 -4.30
CA SER A 172 12.06 -9.90 -4.90
C SER A 172 10.78 -9.80 -4.06
N LEU A 173 10.19 -10.94 -3.68
CA LEU A 173 8.97 -10.98 -2.86
C LEU A 173 9.18 -10.35 -1.48
N LEU A 174 10.28 -10.68 -0.80
CA LEU A 174 10.62 -10.10 0.49
C LEU A 174 10.84 -8.59 0.39
N SER A 175 11.53 -8.12 -0.65
CA SER A 175 11.75 -6.69 -0.89
C SER A 175 10.44 -5.94 -1.16
N GLU A 176 9.50 -6.55 -1.90
CA GLU A 176 8.17 -5.98 -2.14
C GLU A 176 7.37 -5.86 -0.82
N ILE A 177 7.44 -6.88 0.03
CA ILE A 177 6.80 -6.89 1.35
C ILE A 177 7.39 -5.81 2.26
N ASP A 178 8.71 -5.71 2.35
CA ASP A 178 9.39 -4.71 3.18
C ASP A 178 9.07 -3.28 2.71
N GLN A 179 9.02 -3.06 1.39
CA GLN A 179 8.66 -1.76 0.83
C GLN A 179 7.20 -1.39 1.13
N ALA A 180 6.28 -2.35 1.02
CA ALA A 180 4.88 -2.16 1.39
C ALA A 180 4.73 -1.86 2.89
N ARG A 181 5.46 -2.57 3.75
CA ARG A 181 5.48 -2.34 5.20
C ARG A 181 5.96 -0.94 5.55
N SER A 182 7.12 -0.53 5.03
CA SER A 182 7.69 0.79 5.28
C SER A 182 6.79 1.93 4.78
N SER A 183 6.12 1.72 3.65
CA SER A 183 5.14 2.69 3.12
C SER A 183 3.92 2.80 4.02
N ALA A 184 3.40 1.68 4.52
CA ALA A 184 2.26 1.65 5.44
C ALA A 184 2.61 2.31 6.79
N GLU A 185 3.80 2.04 7.35
CA GLU A 185 4.30 2.69 8.57
C GLU A 185 4.39 4.21 8.40
N SER A 186 4.96 4.68 7.27
CA SER A 186 5.08 6.11 6.98
C SER A 186 3.72 6.78 6.81
N TYR A 187 2.77 6.09 6.17
CA TYR A 187 1.41 6.59 6.00
C TYR A 187 0.67 6.69 7.33
N ALA A 188 0.76 5.65 8.18
CA ALA A 188 0.15 5.64 9.51
C ALA A 188 0.65 6.83 10.36
N LEU A 189 1.98 7.05 10.40
CA LEU A 189 2.56 8.19 11.11
C LEU A 189 2.04 9.54 10.56
N SER A 190 1.96 9.68 9.24
CA SER A 190 1.43 10.91 8.62
C SER A 190 -0.03 11.15 8.98
N LEU A 191 -0.82 10.08 9.10
CA LEU A 191 -2.24 10.15 9.43
C LEU A 191 -2.44 10.52 10.90
N GLU A 192 -1.63 9.98 11.82
CA GLU A 192 -1.65 10.35 13.23
C GLU A 192 -1.39 11.85 13.43
N LEU A 193 -0.39 12.41 12.72
CA LEU A 193 -0.11 13.85 12.74
C LEU A 193 -1.28 14.68 12.20
N GLN A 194 -1.88 14.26 11.08
CA GLN A 194 -3.05 14.95 10.52
C GLN A 194 -4.26 14.89 11.47
N VAL A 195 -4.50 13.75 12.12
CA VAL A 195 -5.60 13.61 13.09
C VAL A 195 -5.36 14.53 14.29
N ALA A 196 -4.14 14.60 14.81
CA ALA A 196 -3.80 15.52 15.90
C ALA A 196 -4.06 16.99 15.50
N GLU A 197 -3.55 17.43 14.35
CA GLU A 197 -3.74 18.80 13.85
C GLU A 197 -5.23 19.12 13.63
N ARG A 198 -5.98 18.19 13.03
CA ARG A 198 -7.42 18.39 12.78
C ARG A 198 -8.23 18.38 14.06
N THR A 199 -7.82 17.62 15.07
CA THR A 199 -8.46 17.61 16.39
C THR A 199 -8.26 18.96 17.07
N GLU A 200 -7.05 19.51 17.06
CA GLU A 200 -6.75 20.86 17.58
C GLU A 200 -7.58 21.94 16.85
N GLN A 201 -7.60 21.90 15.51
CA GLN A 201 -8.42 22.84 14.72
C GLN A 201 -9.91 22.74 15.04
N LEU A 202 -10.43 21.53 15.28
CA LEU A 202 -11.82 21.31 15.67
C LEU A 202 -12.10 21.90 17.07
N GLU A 203 -11.20 21.69 18.03
CA GLU A 203 -11.32 22.27 19.38
C GLU A 203 -11.33 23.80 19.34
N GLU A 204 -10.45 24.43 18.56
CA GLU A 204 -10.46 25.88 18.36
C GLU A 204 -11.78 26.37 17.74
N LYS A 205 -12.29 25.65 16.73
CA LYS A 205 -13.56 25.99 16.08
C LYS A 205 -14.75 25.86 17.03
N VAL A 206 -14.76 24.84 17.89
CA VAL A 206 -15.78 24.67 18.94
C VAL A 206 -15.77 25.89 19.86
N VAL A 207 -14.60 26.30 20.37
CA VAL A 207 -14.48 27.50 21.24
C VAL A 207 -14.94 28.78 20.51
N GLN A 208 -14.59 28.94 19.22
CA GLN A 208 -15.03 30.09 18.42
C GLN A 208 -16.57 30.12 18.28
N LEU A 209 -17.18 28.98 18.00
CA LEU A 209 -18.64 28.86 17.87
C LEU A 209 -19.36 29.13 19.20
N GLU A 210 -18.85 28.61 20.31
CA GLU A 210 -19.40 28.87 21.65
C GLU A 210 -19.36 30.38 21.98
N ARG A 211 -18.25 31.06 21.68
CA ARG A 211 -18.13 32.51 21.87
C ARG A 211 -19.10 33.30 20.98
N ALA A 212 -19.22 32.93 19.70
CA ALA A 212 -20.16 33.56 18.79
C ALA A 212 -21.61 33.38 19.25
N LEU A 213 -21.97 32.16 19.69
CA LEU A 213 -23.29 31.87 20.25
C LEU A 213 -23.58 32.71 21.50
N ALA A 214 -22.60 32.85 22.41
CA ALA A 214 -22.73 33.71 23.59
C ALA A 214 -22.85 35.20 23.23
N ALA A 215 -22.23 35.66 22.13
CA ALA A 215 -22.38 37.03 21.65
C ALA A 215 -23.77 37.29 21.06
N VAL A 216 -24.31 36.38 20.25
CA VAL A 216 -25.68 36.48 19.71
C VAL A 216 -26.70 36.54 20.85
N LYS A 217 -26.61 35.65 21.84
CA LYS A 217 -27.49 35.67 23.03
C LYS A 217 -27.43 36.99 23.81
N ARG A 218 -26.30 37.69 23.82
CA ARG A 218 -26.18 39.03 24.44
C ARG A 218 -26.82 40.13 23.60
N LEU A 219 -26.70 40.06 22.27
CA LEU A 219 -27.29 41.03 21.34
C LEU A 219 -28.82 40.90 21.30
N GLU A 220 -29.36 39.69 21.47
CA GLU A 220 -30.79 39.44 21.73
C GLU A 220 -31.30 40.12 23.02
N GLY A 221 -30.41 40.59 23.90
CA GLY A 221 -30.77 41.32 25.12
C GLY A 221 -31.17 42.79 24.92
N VAL A 222 -31.11 43.35 23.70
CA VAL A 222 -31.57 44.72 23.44
C VAL A 222 -33.09 44.70 23.24
N ILE A 223 -33.82 45.01 24.30
CA ILE A 223 -35.28 45.11 24.27
C ILE A 223 -35.69 46.45 23.64
N PRO A 224 -36.34 46.47 22.46
CA PRO A 224 -36.77 47.70 21.82
C PRO A 224 -37.98 48.30 22.56
N ILE A 225 -37.74 49.38 23.31
CA ILE A 225 -38.80 50.12 24.03
C ILE A 225 -39.22 51.39 23.30
N CYS A 226 -40.51 51.74 23.38
CA CYS A 226 -41.01 53.02 22.91
C CYS A 226 -40.47 54.13 23.83
N GLY A 227 -39.81 55.14 23.26
CA GLY A 227 -39.24 56.25 24.02
C GLY A 227 -40.26 57.05 24.86
N VAL A 228 -41.53 57.04 24.44
CA VAL A 228 -42.63 57.80 25.04
C VAL A 228 -43.39 56.97 26.08
N CYS A 229 -44.01 55.86 25.65
CA CYS A 229 -44.90 55.06 26.51
C CYS A 229 -44.25 53.83 27.15
N LYS A 230 -42.96 53.59 26.87
CA LYS A 230 -42.14 52.50 27.44
C LYS A 230 -42.63 51.06 27.15
N LYS A 231 -43.62 50.88 26.26
CA LYS A 231 -44.01 49.57 25.72
C LYS A 231 -42.84 48.91 24.98
N ILE A 232 -42.80 47.58 25.00
CA ILE A 232 -41.80 46.77 24.29
C ILE A 232 -42.37 46.33 22.93
N ARG A 233 -41.56 46.40 21.87
CA ARG A 233 -41.87 45.76 20.58
C ARG A 233 -41.41 44.30 20.60
N ASN A 234 -42.35 43.37 20.43
CA ASN A 234 -42.08 41.94 20.40
C ASN A 234 -41.67 41.44 19.01
N ASP A 235 -41.36 40.13 18.91
CA ASP A 235 -40.89 39.47 17.68
C ASP A 235 -41.94 39.47 16.55
N LYS A 236 -43.22 39.71 16.87
CA LYS A 236 -44.32 39.85 15.90
C LYS A 236 -44.53 41.31 15.46
N GLU A 237 -43.56 42.18 15.75
CA GLU A 237 -43.60 43.63 15.50
C GLU A 237 -44.74 44.38 16.20
N SER A 238 -45.36 43.77 17.22
CA SER A 238 -46.46 44.38 17.98
C SER A 238 -45.97 44.97 19.32
N TRP A 239 -46.67 46.00 19.81
CA TRP A 239 -46.29 46.74 21.02
C TRP A 239 -47.10 46.27 22.24
N GLN A 240 -46.42 45.74 23.25
CA GLN A 240 -47.05 45.25 24.49
C GLN A 240 -46.44 45.86 25.75
N GLN A 241 -47.10 45.69 26.90
CA GLN A 241 -46.60 46.19 28.18
C GLN A 241 -45.36 45.42 28.64
N LEU A 242 -44.53 46.09 29.46
CA LEU A 242 -43.25 45.59 29.92
C LEU A 242 -43.40 44.29 30.71
N GLU A 243 -44.35 44.29 31.65
CA GLU A 243 -44.64 43.20 32.56
C GLU A 243 -45.08 41.96 31.79
N GLN A 244 -45.98 42.14 30.82
CA GLN A 244 -46.45 41.07 29.95
C GLN A 244 -45.29 40.48 29.13
N TYR A 245 -44.46 41.31 28.50
CA TYR A 245 -43.32 40.85 27.72
C TYR A 245 -42.31 40.07 28.56
N ILE A 246 -41.96 40.57 29.75
CA ILE A 246 -40.97 39.91 30.62
C ILE A 246 -41.52 38.59 31.17
N SER A 247 -42.80 38.51 31.55
CA SER A 247 -43.39 37.24 32.02
C SER A 247 -43.52 36.19 30.90
N GLU A 248 -43.72 36.60 29.65
CA GLU A 248 -43.75 35.68 28.50
C GLU A 248 -42.35 35.14 28.13
N HIS A 249 -41.28 35.91 28.38
CA HIS A 249 -39.92 35.61 27.91
C HIS A 249 -38.94 35.29 29.05
N SER A 250 -39.40 35.20 30.30
CA SER A 250 -38.57 34.86 31.46
C SER A 250 -39.38 34.15 32.56
N GLN A 251 -38.69 33.67 33.60
CA GLN A 251 -39.35 33.08 34.78
C GLN A 251 -39.81 34.13 35.82
N ALA A 252 -39.85 35.42 35.47
CA ALA A 252 -40.22 36.48 36.40
C ALA A 252 -41.74 36.57 36.62
N LEU A 253 -42.13 36.69 37.89
CA LEU A 253 -43.51 36.90 38.34
C LEU A 253 -43.65 38.31 38.93
N PHE A 254 -44.68 39.05 38.52
CA PHE A 254 -44.93 40.41 38.99
C PHE A 254 -46.03 40.45 40.06
N SER A 255 -45.75 41.11 41.18
CA SER A 255 -46.76 41.52 42.15
C SER A 255 -47.11 43.00 41.95
N HIS A 256 -48.38 43.35 42.15
CA HIS A 256 -48.84 44.73 42.05
C HIS A 256 -48.94 45.31 43.46
N GLY A 257 -48.11 46.30 43.75
CA GLY A 257 -48.10 47.03 45.01
C GLY A 257 -47.86 48.52 44.76
N LEU A 258 -48.32 49.37 45.67
CA LEU A 258 -48.02 50.80 45.63
C LEU A 258 -46.73 51.06 46.40
N CYS A 259 -45.78 51.76 45.79
CA CYS A 259 -44.65 52.30 46.56
C CYS A 259 -45.17 53.37 47.54
N PRO A 260 -44.42 53.68 48.62
CA PRO A 260 -44.86 54.64 49.63
C PRO A 260 -45.28 56.00 49.05
N GLU A 261 -44.59 56.48 48.02
CA GLU A 261 -44.88 57.76 47.35
C GLU A 261 -46.20 57.73 46.57
N CYS A 262 -46.43 56.67 45.77
CA CYS A 262 -47.65 56.49 45.00
C CYS A 262 -48.85 56.26 45.92
N TYR A 263 -48.66 55.52 47.01
CA TYR A 263 -49.69 55.33 48.03
C TYR A 263 -50.13 56.68 48.62
N GLN A 264 -49.17 57.50 49.07
CA GLN A 264 -49.48 58.83 49.62
C GLN A 264 -50.19 59.73 48.60
N ARG A 265 -49.79 59.66 47.33
CA ARG A 265 -50.43 60.45 46.26
C ARG A 265 -51.88 60.05 46.03
N GLN A 266 -52.18 58.75 46.03
CA GLN A 266 -53.55 58.24 45.88
C GLN A 266 -54.42 58.58 47.09
N MET A 267 -53.88 58.48 48.31
CA MET A 267 -54.61 58.86 49.53
C MET A 267 -54.98 60.34 49.53
N ARG A 268 -54.06 61.23 49.12
CA ARG A 268 -54.36 62.67 48.98
C ARG A 268 -55.41 62.98 47.92
N ALA A 269 -55.49 62.18 46.85
CA ALA A 269 -56.49 62.37 45.80
C ALA A 269 -57.90 61.96 46.25
N LEU A 270 -58.00 60.94 47.11
CA LEU A 270 -59.26 60.47 47.70
C LEU A 270 -59.81 61.45 48.74
N GLU A 271 -58.94 62.14 49.48
CA GLU A 271 -59.32 63.17 50.45
C GLU A 271 -59.91 64.45 49.81
N GLY A 272 -59.88 64.58 48.47
CA GLY A 272 -60.34 65.75 47.72
C GLY A 272 -61.68 65.59 46.97
N LEU A 273 -62.41 64.48 47.13
CA LEU A 273 -63.70 64.23 46.44
C LEU A 273 -64.90 64.58 47.36
N PRO A 274 -65.92 65.32 46.88
CA PRO A 274 -67.14 65.56 47.65
C PRO A 274 -67.98 64.27 47.77
N GLY A 275 -68.46 63.96 48.98
CA GLY A 275 -69.27 62.77 49.25
C GLY A 275 -70.70 62.86 48.70
N ASP A 276 -71.23 61.73 48.25
CA ASP A 276 -72.61 61.60 47.77
C ASP A 276 -73.61 61.86 48.93
N GLU A 277 -74.49 62.85 48.78
CA GLU A 277 -75.63 63.11 49.67
C GLU A 277 -76.79 62.12 49.38
N GLU A 278 -77.41 61.66 50.47
CA GLU A 278 -78.57 60.75 50.52
C GLU A 278 -79.79 61.26 49.73
N ASP A 279 -80.43 60.38 48.95
CA ASP A 279 -81.79 60.62 48.44
C ASP A 279 -82.83 59.92 49.34
N LYS A 280 -83.68 60.74 49.97
CA LYS A 280 -84.92 60.35 50.66
C LYS A 280 -86.10 60.76 49.78
N THR A 281 -86.99 59.84 49.41
CA THR A 281 -88.45 59.90 49.74
C THR A 281 -89.29 58.80 49.06
N SER A 282 -90.31 58.38 49.82
CA SER A 282 -91.49 57.53 49.51
C SER A 282 -91.34 56.00 49.49
#